data_AF-A0A7W8YF40-F1
#
_entry.id   AF-A0A7W8YF40-F1
#
_cell.length_a   1.000
_cell.length_b   1.000
_cell.length_c   1.000
_cell.angle_alpha   90.00
_cell.angle_beta   90.00
_cell.angle_gamma   90.00
#
_symmetry.space_group_name_H-M   'P 1'
#
loop_
_entity.id
_entity.type
_entity.pdbx_description
1 polymer ?
#
loop_
_entity_poly.entity_id
_entity_poly.type
_entity_poly.pdbx_seq_one_letter_code
_entity_poly.pdbx_strand_id
1 'polypeptide(L)'
;MPTGASPKREREFKQLEKSFKQEGRYRGREEEVAARIVNKQRAEQGETKPAKTARDTEKAGKAPERNLPNLPIDGYQHLTVAQVRKKLAGLSTAQLRRVRDYEAAHKKRKGVLEALDK
;
A
#
# COMPACT_ATOMS: atom_id res chain seq x y z
N MET A 1 20.92 11.52 9.10
CA MET A 1 19.63 12.17 8.75
C MET A 1 18.89 11.42 7.65
N PRO A 2 17.55 11.34 7.70
CA PRO A 2 16.74 10.74 6.64
C PRO A 2 16.76 11.59 5.36
N THR A 3 17.04 10.95 4.23
CA THR A 3 17.13 11.56 2.90
C THR A 3 15.76 12.14 2.48
N GLY A 4 15.74 13.41 2.05
CA GLY A 4 14.52 14.12 1.65
C GLY A 4 13.97 15.11 2.69
N ALA A 5 14.79 15.53 3.67
CA ALA A 5 14.48 16.61 4.61
C ALA A 5 14.43 17.98 3.92
N SER A 6 13.48 18.85 4.30
CA SER A 6 13.52 20.27 3.89
C SER A 6 14.63 20.98 4.67
N PRO A 7 15.23 22.06 4.13
CA PRO A 7 16.33 22.76 4.80
C PRO A 7 16.01 23.22 6.24
N LYS A 8 14.72 23.47 6.54
CA LYS A 8 14.23 23.79 7.88
C LYS A 8 14.35 22.59 8.84
N ARG A 9 13.91 21.41 8.40
CA ARG A 9 13.91 20.18 9.22
C ARG A 9 15.31 19.67 9.51
N GLU A 10 16.25 19.89 8.58
CA GLU A 10 17.66 19.59 8.81
C GLU A 10 18.27 20.47 9.91
N ARG A 11 17.90 21.75 9.97
CA ARG A 11 18.37 22.65 11.04
C ARG A 11 17.79 22.25 12.39
N GLU A 12 16.51 21.92 12.44
CA GLU A 12 15.84 21.45 13.66
C GLU A 12 16.46 20.18 14.21
N PHE A 13 16.72 19.19 13.35
CA PHE A 13 17.42 17.97 13.76
C PHE A 13 18.79 18.27 14.36
N LYS A 14 19.61 19.11 13.71
CA LYS A 14 20.95 19.46 14.22
C LYS A 14 20.89 20.17 15.56
N GLN A 15 19.89 21.02 15.77
CA GLN A 15 19.69 21.69 17.06
C GLN A 15 19.29 20.69 18.16
N LEU A 16 18.34 19.81 17.88
CA LEU A 16 17.89 18.76 18.81
C LEU A 16 19.02 17.79 19.16
N GLU A 17 19.79 17.34 18.17
CA GLU A 17 20.93 16.46 18.39
C GLU A 17 21.97 17.14 19.30
N LYS A 18 22.29 18.42 19.04
CA LYS A 18 23.24 19.19 19.85
C LYS A 18 22.73 19.41 21.27
N SER A 19 21.46 19.75 21.45
CA SER A 19 20.88 19.93 22.78
C SER A 19 20.87 18.63 23.57
N PHE A 20 20.52 17.49 22.94
CA PHE A 20 20.54 16.19 23.60
C PHE A 20 21.96 15.73 23.98
N LYS A 21 22.97 16.03 23.15
CA LYS A 21 24.38 15.77 23.48
C LYS A 21 24.85 16.64 24.65
N GLN A 22 24.43 17.90 24.71
CA GLN A 22 24.77 18.82 25.81
C GLN A 22 24.07 18.44 27.12
N GLU A 23 22.79 18.08 27.07
CA GLU A 23 22.02 17.65 28.25
C GLU A 23 22.42 16.24 28.73
N GLY A 24 23.05 15.43 27.88
CA GLY A 24 23.43 14.06 28.21
C GLY A 24 22.24 13.12 28.48
N ARG A 25 21.02 13.53 28.09
CA ARG A 25 19.76 12.85 28.43
C ARG A 25 19.57 11.52 27.70
N TYR A 26 20.22 11.36 26.54
CA TYR A 26 20.09 10.20 25.67
C TYR A 26 21.44 9.68 25.16
N ARG A 27 22.40 9.43 26.07
CA ARG A 27 23.76 8.94 25.74
C ARG A 27 23.74 7.80 24.71
N GLY A 28 24.33 8.04 23.54
CA GLY A 28 24.46 7.06 22.44
C GLY A 28 23.22 6.89 21.57
N ARG A 29 22.14 7.63 21.83
CA ARG A 29 20.87 7.62 21.05
C ARG A 29 20.38 9.01 20.69
N GLU A 30 21.19 10.05 20.89
CA GLU A 30 20.81 11.44 20.64
C GLU A 30 20.37 11.65 19.20
N GLU A 31 21.10 11.05 18.25
CA GLU A 31 20.80 11.14 16.82
C GLU A 31 19.50 10.42 16.46
N GLU A 32 19.27 9.22 17.00
CA GLU A 32 18.06 8.44 16.75
C GLU A 32 16.82 9.15 17.30
N VAL A 33 16.91 9.69 18.51
CA VAL A 33 15.81 10.42 19.14
C VAL A 33 15.51 11.71 18.38
N ALA A 34 16.54 12.47 17.97
CA ALA A 34 16.36 13.66 17.14
C ALA A 34 15.70 13.32 15.79
N ALA A 35 16.13 12.23 15.13
CA ALA A 35 15.53 11.77 13.88
C ALA A 35 14.05 11.42 14.06
N ARG A 36 13.72 10.72 15.16
CA ARG A 36 12.36 10.29 15.46
C ARG A 36 11.43 11.47 15.72
N ILE A 37 11.89 12.47 16.47
CA ILE A 37 11.11 13.69 16.75
C ILE A 37 10.82 14.44 15.45
N VAL A 38 11.85 14.66 14.62
CA VAL A 38 11.66 15.36 13.34
C VAL A 38 10.76 14.56 12.41
N ASN A 39 10.94 13.25 12.27
CA ASN A 39 10.05 12.43 11.45
C ASN A 39 8.59 12.47 11.93
N LYS A 40 8.36 12.49 13.25
CA LYS A 40 7.01 12.67 13.82
C LYS A 40 6.41 14.02 13.43
N GLN A 41 7.17 15.11 13.58
CA GLN A 41 6.71 16.44 13.17
C GLN A 41 6.40 16.51 11.67
N ARG A 42 7.23 15.87 10.83
CA ARG A 42 6.98 15.83 9.37
C ARG A 42 5.72 15.05 9.03
N ALA A 43 5.41 14.00 9.77
CA ALA A 43 4.16 13.26 9.62
C ALA A 43 2.93 14.07 10.07
N GLU A 44 3.03 14.74 11.21
CA GLU A 44 1.96 15.63 11.74
C GLU A 44 1.67 16.80 10.79
N GLN A 45 2.70 17.33 10.13
CA GLN A 45 2.60 18.43 9.16
C GLN A 45 2.29 17.97 7.73
N GLY A 46 2.12 16.66 7.50
CA GLY A 46 1.84 16.11 6.17
C GLY A 46 3.00 16.26 5.16
N GLU A 47 4.21 16.58 5.62
CA GLU A 47 5.41 16.68 4.77
C GLU A 47 5.94 15.30 4.34
N THR A 48 5.54 14.23 5.02
CA THR A 48 5.86 12.86 4.63
C THR A 48 4.80 12.31 3.68
N LYS A 49 5.23 11.75 2.54
CA LYS A 49 4.33 10.89 1.76
C LYS A 49 3.90 9.72 2.66
N PRO A 50 2.60 9.38 2.71
CA PRO A 50 2.19 8.18 3.42
C PRO A 50 2.99 7.01 2.85
N ALA A 51 3.74 6.34 3.72
CA ALA A 51 4.39 5.10 3.31
C ALA A 51 3.26 4.18 2.84
N LYS A 52 3.28 3.82 1.55
CA LYS A 52 2.39 2.81 1.00
C LYS A 52 2.74 1.49 1.68
N THR A 53 2.23 1.29 2.88
CA THR A 53 2.16 -0.04 3.47
C THR A 53 1.32 -0.87 2.50
N ALA A 54 1.71 -2.11 2.25
CA ALA A 54 1.01 -3.02 1.32
C ALA A 54 -0.47 -3.29 1.68
N ARG A 55 -1.00 -2.62 2.71
CA ARG A 55 -2.41 -2.60 3.13
C ARG A 55 -3.22 -1.46 2.49
N ASP A 56 -2.57 -0.43 1.94
CA ASP A 56 -3.25 0.74 1.36
C ASP A 56 -3.51 0.62 -0.17
N THR A 57 -3.07 -0.48 -0.80
CA THR A 57 -3.47 -0.82 -2.17
C THR A 57 -4.93 -1.25 -2.30
N GLU A 58 -5.67 -1.36 -1.20
CA GLU A 58 -7.10 -1.69 -1.20
C GLU A 58 -8.02 -0.47 -1.35
N LYS A 59 -7.52 0.77 -1.18
CA LYS A 59 -8.36 1.99 -1.26
C LYS A 59 -7.97 3.03 -2.31
N ALA A 60 -6.87 2.86 -3.03
CA ALA A 60 -6.53 3.75 -4.14
C ALA A 60 -7.01 3.15 -5.48
N GLY A 61 -8.31 3.30 -5.75
CA GLY A 61 -8.84 3.15 -7.10
C GLY A 61 -8.17 4.16 -8.05
N LYS A 62 -7.94 3.71 -9.29
CA LYS A 62 -7.35 4.40 -10.44
C LYS A 62 -5.83 4.30 -10.59
N ALA A 63 -5.41 3.23 -11.26
CA ALA A 63 -4.32 3.27 -12.25
C ALA A 63 -4.86 2.72 -13.58
N PRO A 64 -4.37 3.18 -14.74
CA PRO A 64 -5.11 3.13 -16.00
C PRO A 64 -5.10 1.70 -16.58
N GLU A 65 -6.26 1.07 -16.53
CA GLU A 65 -6.55 -0.21 -17.18
C GLU A 65 -6.57 -0.04 -18.70
N ARG A 66 -5.40 0.01 -19.32
CA ARG A 66 -5.27 0.26 -20.77
C ARG A 66 -5.45 -1.00 -21.63
N ASN A 67 -5.63 -2.18 -21.03
CA ASN A 67 -5.91 -3.43 -21.74
C ASN A 67 -6.44 -4.49 -20.77
N LEU A 68 -7.64 -4.30 -20.19
CA LEU A 68 -8.35 -5.48 -19.67
C LEU A 68 -9.22 -6.06 -20.79
N PRO A 69 -9.12 -7.37 -21.08
CA PRO A 69 -10.19 -8.03 -21.79
C PRO A 69 -11.46 -7.79 -20.99
N ASN A 70 -12.55 -7.43 -21.69
CA ASN A 70 -13.86 -7.11 -21.13
C ASN A 70 -14.42 -8.33 -20.36
N LEU A 71 -13.91 -8.55 -19.15
CA LEU A 71 -14.29 -9.66 -18.31
C LEU A 71 -15.70 -9.36 -17.81
N PRO A 72 -16.59 -10.37 -17.75
CA PRO A 72 -17.95 -10.17 -17.26
C PRO A 72 -18.01 -9.78 -15.77
N ILE A 73 -16.86 -9.67 -15.10
CA ILE A 73 -16.71 -9.12 -13.77
C ILE A 73 -15.92 -7.81 -13.86
N ASP A 74 -16.64 -6.69 -13.72
CA ASP A 74 -16.02 -5.37 -13.65
C ASP A 74 -15.06 -5.26 -12.46
N GLY A 75 -13.87 -4.69 -12.72
CA GLY A 75 -12.81 -4.51 -11.75
C GLY A 75 -12.22 -5.81 -11.18
N TYR A 76 -12.30 -6.93 -11.91
CA TYR A 76 -11.93 -8.27 -11.42
C TYR A 76 -10.57 -8.32 -10.70
N GLN A 77 -9.55 -7.64 -11.24
CA GLN A 77 -8.20 -7.64 -10.65
C GLN A 77 -8.16 -7.03 -9.24
N HIS A 78 -9.07 -6.10 -8.95
CA HIS A 78 -9.17 -5.37 -7.68
C HIS A 78 -10.11 -6.03 -6.66
N LEU A 79 -10.83 -7.08 -7.05
CA LEU A 79 -11.77 -7.76 -6.14
C LEU A 79 -11.06 -8.81 -5.29
N THR A 80 -11.55 -8.99 -4.06
CA THR A 80 -11.17 -10.11 -3.19
C THR A 80 -11.84 -11.41 -3.64
N VAL A 81 -11.30 -12.56 -3.22
CA VAL A 81 -11.90 -13.87 -3.53
C VAL A 81 -13.38 -13.94 -3.10
N ALA A 82 -13.72 -13.38 -1.94
CA ALA A 82 -15.09 -13.36 -1.45
C ALA A 82 -16.03 -12.51 -2.33
N GLN A 83 -15.56 -11.36 -2.81
CA GLN A 83 -16.34 -10.50 -3.72
C GLN A 83 -16.50 -11.13 -5.10
N VAL A 84 -15.45 -11.78 -5.62
CA VAL A 84 -15.52 -12.53 -6.87
C VAL A 84 -16.58 -13.63 -6.77
N ARG A 85 -16.55 -14.45 -5.70
CA ARG A 85 -17.54 -15.53 -5.46
C ARG A 85 -18.99 -15.04 -5.48
N LYS A 86 -19.26 -13.86 -4.91
CA LYS A 86 -20.61 -13.26 -4.95
C LYS A 86 -21.05 -12.90 -6.37
N LYS A 87 -20.14 -12.36 -7.19
CA LYS A 87 -20.44 -12.03 -8.59
C LYS A 87 -20.54 -13.29 -9.47
N LEU A 88 -19.77 -14.35 -9.17
CA LEU A 88 -19.84 -15.66 -9.85
C LEU A 88 -21.24 -16.30 -9.79
N ALA A 89 -21.98 -16.11 -8.71
CA ALA A 89 -23.32 -16.69 -8.56
C ALA A 89 -24.37 -16.17 -9.56
N GLY A 90 -24.15 -14.99 -10.14
CA GLY A 90 -25.06 -14.39 -11.14
C GLY A 90 -24.60 -14.53 -12.59
N LEU A 91 -23.52 -15.27 -12.84
CA LEU A 91 -22.90 -15.39 -14.16
C LEU A 91 -23.34 -16.67 -14.87
N SER A 92 -23.52 -16.57 -16.19
CA SER A 92 -23.81 -17.74 -17.03
C SER A 92 -22.60 -18.67 -17.18
N THR A 93 -22.84 -19.94 -17.50
CA THR A 93 -21.78 -20.95 -17.70
C THR A 93 -20.73 -20.52 -18.72
N ALA A 94 -21.13 -19.80 -19.77
CA ALA A 94 -20.21 -19.26 -20.77
C ALA A 94 -19.30 -18.15 -20.20
N GLN A 95 -19.85 -17.32 -19.31
CA GLN A 95 -19.09 -16.26 -18.63
C GLN A 95 -18.14 -16.83 -17.57
N LEU A 96 -18.57 -17.87 -16.84
CA LEU A 96 -17.73 -18.58 -15.87
C LEU A 96 -16.49 -19.20 -16.54
N ARG A 97 -16.65 -19.78 -17.74
CA ARG A 97 -15.51 -20.27 -18.54
C ARG A 97 -14.50 -19.17 -18.85
N ARG A 98 -14.96 -18.02 -19.35
CA ARG A 98 -14.07 -16.87 -19.63
C ARG A 98 -13.33 -16.38 -18.39
N VAL A 99 -13.99 -16.33 -17.24
CA VAL A 99 -13.35 -15.95 -15.97
C VAL A 99 -12.33 -17.01 -15.54
N ARG A 100 -12.62 -18.30 -15.75
CA ARG A 100 -11.68 -19.41 -15.48
C ARG A 100 -10.44 -19.33 -16.36
N ASP A 101 -10.60 -19.16 -17.67
CA ASP A 101 -9.48 -19.02 -18.60
C ASP A 101 -8.61 -17.81 -18.27
N TYR A 102 -9.25 -16.68 -17.94
CA TYR A 102 -8.55 -15.49 -17.49
C TYR A 102 -7.79 -15.73 -16.19
N GLU A 103 -8.44 -16.31 -15.17
CA GLU A 103 -7.80 -16.55 -13.88
C GLU A 103 -6.65 -17.56 -13.98
N ALA A 104 -6.80 -18.57 -14.83
CA ALA A 104 -5.76 -19.56 -15.14
C ALA A 104 -4.56 -18.93 -15.87
N ALA A 105 -4.78 -17.94 -16.74
CA ALA A 105 -3.73 -17.20 -17.43
C ALA A 105 -3.05 -16.12 -16.56
N HIS A 106 -3.71 -15.67 -15.49
CA HIS A 106 -3.26 -14.55 -14.65
C HIS A 106 -2.84 -15.01 -13.24
N LYS A 107 -3.50 -14.50 -12.20
CA LYS A 107 -3.06 -14.64 -10.79
C LYS A 107 -3.24 -16.04 -10.22
N LYS A 108 -4.00 -16.93 -10.87
CA LYS A 108 -4.21 -18.32 -10.44
C LYS A 108 -4.61 -18.43 -8.95
N ARG A 109 -5.52 -17.58 -8.47
CA ARG A 109 -5.97 -17.60 -7.08
C ARG A 109 -6.78 -18.87 -6.85
N LYS A 110 -6.26 -19.75 -5.99
CA LYS A 110 -6.86 -21.06 -5.67
C LYS A 110 -8.35 -20.96 -5.32
N GLY A 111 -8.72 -20.05 -4.42
CA GLY A 111 -10.10 -19.91 -3.98
C GLY A 111 -11.09 -19.39 -5.05
N VAL A 112 -10.61 -18.81 -6.15
CA VAL A 112 -11.47 -18.46 -7.29
C VAL A 112 -11.60 -19.65 -8.24
N LEU A 113 -10.50 -20.36 -8.52
CA LEU A 113 -10.53 -21.58 -9.32
C LEU A 113 -11.42 -22.66 -8.69
N GLU A 114 -11.33 -22.87 -7.37
CA GLU A 114 -12.22 -23.78 -6.63
C GLU A 114 -13.69 -23.37 -6.70
N ALA A 115 -13.98 -22.06 -6.78
CA ALA A 115 -15.34 -21.57 -6.93
C ALA A 115 -15.89 -21.73 -8.36
N LEU A 116 -15.01 -21.92 -9.34
CA LEU A 116 -15.34 -22.09 -10.77
C LEU A 116 -15.36 -23.58 -11.20
N ASP A 117 -14.76 -24.47 -10.41
CA ASP A 117 -14.70 -25.92 -10.68
C ASP A 117 -15.87 -26.71 -10.05
N LYS A 118 -16.77 -26.00 -9.36
CA LYS A 118 -17.93 -26.54 -8.65
C LYS A 118 -19.18 -26.52 -9.51
#